data_AF-A0A969M2Y2-F1
#
_entry.id   AF-A0A969M2Y2-F1
#
_cell.length_a   1.000
_cell.length_b   1.000
_cell.length_c   1.000
_cell.angle_alpha   90.00
_cell.angle_beta   90.00
_cell.angle_gamma   90.00
#
_symmetry.space_group_name_H-M   'P 1'
#
loop_
_entity.id
_entity.type
_entity.pdbx_description
1 polymer ?
#
loop_
_entity_poly.entity_id
_entity_poly.type
_entity_poly.pdbx_seq_one_letter_code
_entity_poly.pdbx_strand_id
1 'polypeptide(L)'
;MIRDTNNNGTVEYDEILGSSYNAGSTPDEINQDLTPGSYYLQVTQYFGDTDYDLLINPAPIATQLDLAGNSLGAAYDVGSLGASPTFTDSIGSTDLDDYYRFELTETSTVTSLMYGLNANANLELIQDSNSNGSVDLGEVVATSERYGVVPEELTTILGTGTYYARVSSDGLITTNYTLNLSAAPIPDLAGDVSVQGVLENLRKMPDAVRVTG
;
A
#
# COMPACT_ATOMS: atom_id res chain seq x y z
N MET A 1 -2.18 26.15 11.55
CA MET A 1 -1.54 26.59 10.29
C MET A 1 -2.61 26.88 9.29
N ILE A 2 -2.50 28.03 8.64
CA ILE A 2 -3.50 28.57 7.72
C ILE A 2 -2.81 28.95 6.42
N ARG A 3 -3.45 28.69 5.28
CA ARG A 3 -3.09 29.27 3.99
C ARG A 3 -4.24 30.16 3.55
N ASP A 4 -4.07 31.48 3.68
CA ASP A 4 -5.02 32.46 3.17
C ASP A 4 -5.03 32.36 1.63
N THR A 5 -6.04 31.68 1.09
CA THR A 5 -6.12 31.34 -0.34
C THR A 5 -6.75 32.45 -1.15
N ASN A 6 -7.60 33.25 -0.51
CA ASN A 6 -8.35 34.32 -1.15
C ASN A 6 -7.75 35.72 -0.88
N ASN A 7 -6.71 35.79 -0.02
CA ASN A 7 -5.97 36.97 0.39
C ASN A 7 -6.85 38.06 1.05
N ASN A 8 -7.88 37.67 1.80
CA ASN A 8 -8.78 38.61 2.45
C ASN A 8 -8.33 38.99 3.88
N GLY A 9 -7.31 38.31 4.43
CA GLY A 9 -6.79 38.54 5.77
C GLY A 9 -7.70 38.09 6.91
N THR A 10 -8.75 37.33 6.62
CA THR A 10 -9.57 36.60 7.59
C THR A 10 -9.27 35.10 7.52
N VAL A 11 -9.61 34.37 8.58
CA VAL A 11 -9.39 32.92 8.62
C VAL A 11 -10.71 32.25 8.30
N GLU A 12 -10.76 31.55 7.18
CA GLU A 12 -11.88 30.68 6.85
C GLU A 12 -11.57 29.21 7.18
N TYR A 13 -12.63 28.41 7.35
CA TYR A 13 -12.50 27.01 7.78
C TYR A 13 -11.73 26.16 6.75
N ASP A 14 -11.93 26.42 5.46
CA ASP A 14 -11.26 25.76 4.35
C ASP A 14 -9.78 26.17 4.18
N GLU A 15 -9.33 27.16 4.94
CA GLU A 15 -7.95 27.64 4.90
C GLU A 15 -7.09 27.06 6.02
N ILE A 16 -7.70 26.40 7.00
CA ILE A 16 -7.01 25.77 8.12
C ILE A 16 -6.44 24.43 7.66
N LEU A 17 -5.11 24.36 7.57
CA LEU A 17 -4.37 23.16 7.16
C LEU A 17 -4.01 22.23 8.32
N GLY A 18 -4.00 22.77 9.55
CA GLY A 18 -3.69 21.98 10.73
C GLY A 18 -3.89 22.77 12.01
N SER A 19 -4.26 22.09 13.09
CA SER A 19 -4.57 22.68 14.40
C SER A 19 -4.14 21.74 15.51
N SER A 20 -3.78 22.30 16.66
CA SER A 20 -3.49 21.56 17.89
C SER A 20 -4.25 22.20 19.04
N TYR A 21 -4.77 21.39 19.97
CA TYR A 21 -5.64 21.82 21.07
C TYR A 21 -5.32 21.06 22.37
N ASN A 22 -4.04 20.80 22.62
CA ASN A 22 -3.62 20.05 23.80
C ASN A 22 -3.99 20.82 25.09
N ALA A 23 -4.43 20.09 26.11
CA ALA A 23 -4.83 20.68 27.38
C ALA A 23 -3.64 20.88 28.32
N GLY A 24 -3.71 21.91 29.16
CA GLY A 24 -2.71 22.18 30.20
C GLY A 24 -1.42 22.75 29.63
N SER A 25 -0.27 22.23 30.05
CA SER A 25 1.06 22.68 29.64
C SER A 25 1.76 21.73 28.66
N THR A 26 1.01 20.80 28.07
CA THR A 26 1.54 19.93 27.01
C THR A 26 1.79 20.79 25.76
N PRO A 27 2.97 20.69 25.12
CA PRO A 27 3.24 21.43 23.90
C PRO A 27 2.19 21.15 22.82
N ASP A 28 1.75 22.21 22.14
CA ASP A 28 0.97 22.12 20.91
C ASP A 28 1.93 21.96 19.72
N GLU A 29 1.68 20.94 18.91
CA GLU A 29 2.49 20.63 17.73
C GLU A 29 1.59 20.51 16.49
N ILE A 30 2.07 21.05 15.37
CA ILE A 30 1.44 20.94 14.05
C ILE A 30 2.53 20.56 13.06
N ASN A 31 2.46 19.33 12.54
CA ASN A 31 3.32 18.85 11.46
C ASN A 31 2.49 18.76 10.18
N GLN A 32 2.97 19.39 9.12
CA GLN A 32 2.26 19.51 7.85
C GLN A 32 3.26 19.69 6.72
N ASP A 33 3.03 18.99 5.62
CA ASP A 33 3.73 19.19 4.38
C ASP A 33 3.15 20.41 3.65
N LEU A 34 4.03 21.29 3.18
CA LEU A 34 3.62 22.55 2.58
C LEU A 34 4.13 22.66 1.16
N THR A 35 3.21 22.85 0.22
CA THR A 35 3.56 23.35 -1.11
C THR A 35 4.18 24.75 -0.99
N PRO A 36 5.07 25.18 -1.92
CA PRO A 36 5.62 26.54 -1.89
C PRO A 36 4.52 27.61 -1.81
N GLY A 37 4.62 28.49 -0.81
CA GLY A 37 3.60 29.51 -0.57
C GLY A 37 3.79 30.27 0.75
N SER A 38 2.85 31.17 1.03
CA SER A 38 2.78 31.90 2.29
C SER A 38 1.77 31.24 3.22
N TYR A 39 2.18 31.04 4.47
CA TYR A 39 1.38 30.38 5.50
C TYR A 39 1.43 31.19 6.79
N TYR A 40 0.36 31.07 7.57
CA TYR A 40 0.17 31.80 8.82
C TYR A 40 -0.02 30.80 9.97
N LEU A 41 0.51 31.16 11.14
CA LEU A 41 0.23 30.47 12.40
C LEU A 41 -0.62 31.39 13.27
N GLN A 42 -1.76 30.88 13.72
CA GLN A 42 -2.61 31.55 14.70
C GLN A 42 -2.44 30.84 16.04
N VAL A 43 -2.07 31.60 17.06
CA VAL A 43 -2.02 31.13 18.46
C VAL A 43 -3.20 31.77 19.19
N THR A 44 -4.08 30.95 19.75
CA THR A 44 -5.26 31.42 20.49
C THR A 44 -5.19 30.95 21.93
N GLN A 45 -5.30 31.88 22.89
CA GLN A 45 -5.38 31.51 24.30
C GLN A 45 -6.66 30.71 24.57
N TYR A 46 -6.55 29.62 25.34
CA TYR A 46 -7.73 28.90 25.83
C TYR A 46 -8.35 29.63 27.05
N PHE A 47 -7.53 29.90 28.07
CA PHE A 47 -7.95 30.64 29.27
C PHE A 47 -6.75 31.29 29.98
N GLY A 48 -6.93 32.52 30.47
CA GLY A 48 -5.90 33.29 31.17
C GLY A 48 -4.82 33.83 30.23
N ASP A 49 -3.97 34.70 30.77
CA ASP A 49 -2.78 35.19 30.08
C ASP A 49 -1.67 34.15 30.22
N THR A 50 -0.97 33.87 29.14
CA THR A 50 0.14 32.90 29.12
C THR A 50 1.22 33.38 28.17
N ASP A 51 2.47 33.26 28.62
CA ASP A 51 3.63 33.43 27.75
C ASP A 51 3.84 32.13 26.96
N TYR A 52 4.35 32.26 25.73
CA TYR A 52 4.66 31.11 24.89
C TYR A 52 5.97 31.33 24.14
N ASP A 53 6.65 30.22 23.85
CA ASP A 53 7.73 30.16 22.88
C ASP A 53 7.20 29.47 21.62
N LEU A 54 7.36 30.10 20.45
CA LEU A 54 6.96 29.53 19.17
C LEU A 54 8.20 29.09 18.39
N LEU A 55 8.33 27.78 18.18
CA LEU A 55 9.34 27.20 17.31
C LEU A 55 8.74 26.86 15.95
N ILE A 56 9.36 27.36 14.88
CA ILE A 56 9.02 27.01 13.49
C ILE A 56 10.27 26.39 12.88
N ASN A 57 10.18 25.13 12.46
CA ASN A 57 11.32 24.37 11.95
C ASN A 57 10.99 23.78 10.57
N PRO A 58 10.98 24.59 9.50
CA PRO A 58 10.71 24.08 8.16
C PRO A 58 11.90 23.24 7.67
N ALA A 59 11.61 22.04 7.20
CA ALA A 59 12.57 21.19 6.51
C ALA A 59 12.11 20.99 5.06
N PRO A 60 12.99 21.13 4.05
CA PRO A 60 12.65 20.72 2.69
C PRO A 60 12.29 19.24 2.67
N ILE A 61 11.16 18.90 2.06
CA ILE A 61 10.80 17.51 1.77
C ILE A 61 11.71 17.07 0.62
N ALA A 62 12.52 16.04 0.86
CA ALA A 62 13.36 15.47 -0.19
C ALA A 62 12.44 14.84 -1.25
N THR A 63 12.54 15.28 -2.51
CA THR A 63 11.82 14.64 -3.61
C THR A 63 12.54 13.33 -3.94
N GLN A 64 12.04 12.22 -3.42
CA GLN A 64 12.40 10.90 -3.90
C GLN A 64 11.98 10.77 -5.36
N LEU A 65 12.69 9.94 -6.13
CA LEU A 65 12.24 9.60 -7.48
C LEU A 65 10.96 8.77 -7.33
N ASP A 66 9.81 9.38 -7.59
CA ASP A 66 8.52 8.70 -7.73
C ASP A 66 8.61 7.73 -8.91
N LEU A 67 8.58 6.44 -8.60
CA LEU A 67 8.55 5.37 -9.59
C LEU A 67 7.13 4.85 -9.85
N ALA A 68 6.26 4.94 -8.85
CA ALA A 68 4.96 4.28 -8.82
C ALA A 68 3.84 5.32 -8.83
N GLY A 69 3.20 5.52 -9.99
CA GLY A 69 2.21 6.59 -10.11
C GLY A 69 0.90 6.37 -9.33
N ASN A 70 0.15 7.45 -9.16
CA ASN A 70 -1.10 7.56 -8.37
C ASN A 70 -2.36 6.92 -8.99
N SER A 71 -2.21 5.98 -9.92
CA SER A 71 -3.35 5.29 -10.53
C SER A 71 -2.96 3.94 -11.12
N LEU A 72 -3.93 3.05 -11.33
CA LEU A 72 -3.71 1.75 -11.99
C LEU A 72 -3.03 1.90 -13.36
N GLY A 73 -3.40 2.93 -14.13
CA GLY A 73 -2.81 3.20 -15.45
C GLY A 73 -1.40 3.79 -15.42
N ALA A 74 -0.95 4.30 -14.27
CA ALA A 74 0.38 4.86 -14.05
C ALA A 74 1.26 3.97 -13.16
N ALA A 75 0.78 2.77 -12.83
CA ALA A 75 1.46 1.85 -11.93
C ALA A 75 2.85 1.46 -12.44
N TYR A 76 3.81 1.32 -11.53
CA TYR A 76 5.12 0.75 -11.84
C TYR A 76 4.96 -0.72 -12.25
N ASP A 77 5.37 -1.08 -13.46
CA ASP A 77 5.25 -2.45 -13.96
C ASP A 77 6.40 -3.33 -13.43
N VAL A 78 6.08 -4.16 -12.45
CA VAL A 78 6.98 -5.18 -11.89
C VAL A 78 7.15 -6.36 -12.85
N GLY A 79 6.18 -6.58 -13.75
CA GLY A 79 6.10 -7.74 -14.62
C GLY A 79 5.71 -9.01 -13.86
N SER A 80 6.24 -10.16 -14.27
CA SER A 80 5.96 -11.43 -13.62
C SER A 80 6.55 -11.46 -12.21
N LEU A 81 5.69 -11.62 -11.20
CA LEU A 81 6.14 -11.65 -9.82
C LEU A 81 6.73 -13.01 -9.46
N GLY A 82 7.98 -12.99 -9.00
CA GLY A 82 8.69 -14.16 -8.50
C GLY A 82 9.30 -13.88 -7.13
N ALA A 83 10.61 -14.12 -6.98
CA ALA A 83 11.29 -13.94 -5.70
C ALA A 83 11.56 -12.45 -5.39
N SER A 84 10.77 -11.93 -4.45
CA SER A 84 11.05 -10.81 -3.54
C SER A 84 11.74 -9.56 -4.10
N PRO A 85 11.27 -8.92 -5.20
CA PRO A 85 11.66 -7.54 -5.49
C PRO A 85 11.38 -6.61 -4.30
N THR A 86 12.24 -5.62 -4.16
CA THR A 86 12.13 -4.58 -3.13
C THR A 86 12.08 -3.21 -3.80
N PHE A 87 11.13 -2.40 -3.38
CA PHE A 87 10.90 -1.04 -3.87
C PHE A 87 11.04 -0.07 -2.70
N THR A 88 11.54 1.13 -2.97
CA THR A 88 11.68 2.19 -1.98
C THR A 88 11.12 3.47 -2.58
N ASP A 89 10.10 4.02 -1.96
CA ASP A 89 9.43 5.23 -2.42
C ASP A 89 8.85 6.04 -1.25
N SER A 90 8.15 7.13 -1.56
CA SER A 90 7.53 8.02 -0.58
C SER A 90 6.15 8.49 -1.02
N ILE A 91 5.16 8.38 -0.12
CA ILE A 91 3.80 8.90 -0.29
C ILE A 91 3.50 9.97 0.76
N GLY A 92 2.59 10.91 0.49
CA GLY A 92 2.24 12.01 1.38
C GLY A 92 1.17 12.92 0.79
N SER A 93 1.06 14.14 1.34
CA SER A 93 -0.01 15.10 0.97
C SER A 93 -0.06 15.49 -0.52
N THR A 94 1.04 15.34 -1.26
CA THR A 94 1.14 15.65 -2.69
C THR A 94 1.20 14.41 -3.59
N ASP A 95 1.30 13.23 -2.97
CA ASP A 95 1.49 11.94 -3.62
C ASP A 95 0.78 10.86 -2.79
N LEU A 96 -0.52 10.68 -3.02
CA LEU A 96 -1.36 9.97 -2.06
C LEU A 96 -1.26 8.47 -2.20
N ASP A 97 -0.89 8.00 -3.38
CA ASP A 97 -0.96 6.60 -3.75
C ASP A 97 0.20 6.21 -4.65
N ASP A 98 0.80 5.06 -4.34
CA ASP A 98 1.75 4.40 -5.21
C ASP A 98 1.19 3.05 -5.65
N TYR A 99 1.13 2.82 -6.96
CA TYR A 99 0.66 1.57 -7.54
C TYR A 99 1.80 0.76 -8.17
N TYR A 100 1.88 -0.53 -7.83
CA TYR A 100 2.79 -1.50 -8.43
C TYR A 100 1.98 -2.59 -9.12
N ARG A 101 2.13 -2.72 -10.43
CA ARG A 101 1.44 -3.73 -11.23
C ARG A 101 2.31 -4.98 -11.34
N PHE A 102 1.72 -6.14 -11.13
CA PHE A 102 2.42 -7.42 -11.30
C PHE A 102 1.52 -8.50 -11.88
N GLU A 103 2.15 -9.54 -12.44
CA GLU A 103 1.48 -10.68 -13.06
C GLU A 103 1.83 -11.98 -12.35
N LEU A 104 0.84 -12.84 -12.16
CA LEU A 104 0.98 -14.21 -11.67
C LEU A 104 0.66 -15.19 -12.80
N THR A 105 1.64 -16.02 -13.17
CA THR A 105 1.47 -17.07 -14.20
C THR A 105 0.92 -18.37 -13.63
N GLU A 106 0.99 -18.55 -12.30
CA GLU A 106 0.50 -19.72 -11.56
C GLU A 106 -0.16 -19.25 -10.26
N THR A 107 -1.13 -20.03 -9.75
CA THR A 107 -1.70 -19.80 -8.43
C THR A 107 -0.58 -19.79 -7.40
N SER A 108 -0.45 -18.71 -6.64
CA SER A 108 0.70 -18.46 -5.78
C SER A 108 0.28 -17.95 -4.42
N THR A 109 1.07 -18.28 -3.39
CA THR A 109 1.07 -17.54 -2.13
C THR A 109 1.81 -16.23 -2.36
N VAL A 110 1.10 -15.12 -2.25
CA VAL A 110 1.67 -13.77 -2.34
C VAL A 110 1.92 -13.25 -0.94
N THR A 111 3.15 -12.80 -0.70
CA THR A 111 3.57 -12.19 0.56
C THR A 111 4.07 -10.78 0.29
N SER A 112 3.53 -9.82 1.06
CA SER A 112 3.94 -8.42 0.99
C SER A 112 4.32 -7.93 2.38
N LEU A 113 5.42 -7.17 2.47
CA LEU A 113 5.89 -6.53 3.69
C LEU A 113 6.29 -5.09 3.35
N MET A 114 5.64 -4.13 3.98
CA MET A 114 5.97 -2.70 3.87
C MET A 114 6.50 -2.19 5.21
N TYR A 115 7.68 -1.58 5.21
CA TYR A 115 8.35 -1.11 6.43
C TYR A 115 9.15 0.17 6.16
N GLY A 116 9.78 0.73 7.21
CA GLY A 116 10.53 1.98 7.08
C GLY A 116 9.66 3.25 7.12
N LEU A 117 8.41 3.10 7.57
CA LEU A 117 7.43 4.16 7.72
C LEU A 117 7.86 5.19 8.75
N ASN A 118 7.60 6.47 8.45
CA ASN A 118 7.72 7.58 9.39
C ASN A 118 6.35 8.23 9.69
N ALA A 119 5.30 7.86 8.94
CA ALA A 119 3.90 8.15 9.20
C ALA A 119 2.99 6.97 8.85
N ASN A 120 1.70 7.12 9.10
CA ASN A 120 0.70 6.10 8.80
C ASN A 120 0.51 5.93 7.28
N ALA A 121 0.54 4.68 6.83
CA ALA A 121 0.24 4.31 5.45
C ALA A 121 -0.35 2.89 5.43
N ASN A 122 -1.22 2.63 4.47
CA ASN A 122 -1.89 1.34 4.32
C ASN A 122 -1.38 0.60 3.09
N LEU A 123 -1.59 -0.72 3.08
CA LEU A 123 -1.22 -1.59 1.96
C LEU A 123 -2.42 -2.42 1.52
N GLU A 124 -2.73 -2.37 0.23
CA GLU A 124 -3.80 -3.14 -0.40
C GLU A 124 -3.27 -3.98 -1.56
N LEU A 125 -3.84 -5.17 -1.76
CA LEU A 125 -3.74 -5.92 -3.01
C LEU A 125 -5.07 -5.83 -3.75
N ILE A 126 -5.01 -5.52 -5.04
CA ILE A 126 -6.17 -5.18 -5.87
C ILE A 126 -6.15 -6.01 -7.15
N GLN A 127 -7.32 -6.41 -7.62
CA GLN A 127 -7.55 -6.98 -8.95
C GLN A 127 -8.64 -6.19 -9.69
N ASP A 128 -8.24 -5.37 -10.65
CA ASP A 128 -9.15 -4.68 -11.58
C ASP A 128 -9.83 -5.71 -12.49
N SER A 129 -10.98 -6.20 -12.01
CA SER A 129 -11.65 -7.37 -12.56
C SER A 129 -12.47 -7.03 -13.80
N ASN A 130 -12.84 -5.76 -13.95
CA ASN A 130 -13.58 -5.26 -15.09
C ASN A 130 -12.69 -4.51 -16.12
N SER A 131 -11.40 -4.32 -15.80
CA SER A 131 -10.39 -3.66 -16.63
C SER A 131 -10.74 -2.23 -17.01
N ASN A 132 -11.39 -1.49 -16.10
CA ASN A 132 -11.78 -0.09 -16.33
C ASN A 132 -10.70 0.93 -15.88
N GLY A 133 -9.61 0.47 -15.26
CA GLY A 133 -8.52 1.32 -14.79
C GLY A 133 -8.85 2.12 -13.53
N SER A 134 -9.90 1.75 -12.79
CA SER A 134 -10.32 2.31 -11.51
C SER A 134 -10.39 1.20 -10.46
N VAL A 135 -10.29 1.57 -9.17
CA VAL A 135 -10.49 0.64 -8.06
C VAL A 135 -11.96 0.68 -7.66
N ASP A 136 -12.69 -0.39 -7.93
CA ASP A 136 -14.11 -0.53 -7.61
C ASP A 136 -14.36 -1.33 -6.32
N LEU A 137 -15.60 -1.22 -5.80
CA LEU A 137 -16.03 -2.00 -4.64
C LEU A 137 -15.93 -3.51 -4.94
N GLY A 138 -15.13 -4.20 -4.14
CA GLY A 138 -14.92 -5.65 -4.25
C GLY A 138 -13.65 -6.04 -5.02
N GLU A 139 -12.88 -5.09 -5.52
CA GLU A 139 -11.61 -5.36 -6.22
C GLU A 139 -10.39 -5.43 -5.30
N VAL A 140 -10.50 -4.91 -4.08
CA VAL A 140 -9.50 -5.13 -3.02
C VAL A 140 -9.60 -6.58 -2.54
N VAL A 141 -8.56 -7.37 -2.80
CA VAL A 141 -8.47 -8.80 -2.48
C VAL A 141 -7.74 -9.07 -1.16
N ALA A 142 -6.95 -8.12 -0.66
CA ALA A 142 -6.35 -8.14 0.67
C ALA A 142 -6.00 -6.72 1.13
N THR A 143 -6.03 -6.45 2.44
CA THR A 143 -5.72 -5.12 3.01
C THR A 143 -5.04 -5.24 4.38
N SER A 144 -4.13 -4.31 4.66
CA SER A 144 -3.44 -4.12 5.94
C SER A 144 -3.41 -2.62 6.25
N GLU A 145 -3.95 -2.24 7.41
CA GLU A 145 -4.19 -0.84 7.82
C GLU A 145 -3.75 -0.62 9.28
N ARG A 146 -2.50 -1.00 9.60
CA ARG A 146 -1.99 -0.93 10.97
C ARG A 146 -1.59 0.50 11.30
N TYR A 147 -2.27 1.06 12.30
CA TYR A 147 -2.06 2.45 12.68
C TYR A 147 -0.61 2.83 13.04
N GLY A 148 -0.15 3.96 12.52
CA GLY A 148 1.14 4.58 12.84
C GLY A 148 2.28 4.08 11.97
N VAL A 149 3.47 3.93 12.55
CA VAL A 149 4.69 3.51 11.82
C VAL A 149 4.92 1.99 11.85
N VAL A 150 3.86 1.24 12.09
CA VAL A 150 3.93 -0.22 12.23
C VAL A 150 4.00 -0.84 10.83
N PRO A 151 4.90 -1.83 10.57
CA PRO A 151 4.98 -2.44 9.25
C PRO A 151 3.65 -3.07 8.81
N GLU A 152 3.27 -2.84 7.55
CA GLU A 152 2.15 -3.52 6.92
C GLU A 152 2.58 -4.88 6.39
N GLU A 153 1.76 -5.89 6.65
CA GLU A 153 2.03 -7.27 6.27
C GLU A 153 0.79 -7.91 5.67
N LEU A 154 0.97 -8.61 4.54
CA LEU A 154 -0.08 -9.37 3.86
C LEU A 154 0.45 -10.74 3.44
N THR A 155 -0.39 -11.76 3.60
CA THR A 155 -0.17 -13.09 3.01
C THR A 155 -1.50 -13.64 2.53
N THR A 156 -1.62 -13.91 1.23
CA THR A 156 -2.85 -14.42 0.63
C THR A 156 -2.54 -15.33 -0.56
N ILE A 157 -3.50 -16.17 -0.96
CA ILE A 157 -3.39 -17.03 -2.15
C ILE A 157 -4.14 -16.34 -3.27
N LEU A 158 -3.45 -16.04 -4.36
CA LEU A 158 -4.02 -15.44 -5.56
C LEU A 158 -3.90 -16.41 -6.74
N GLY A 159 -4.91 -16.40 -7.60
CA GLY A 159 -4.90 -17.15 -8.85
C GLY A 159 -3.99 -16.51 -9.90
N THR A 160 -3.98 -17.08 -11.09
CA THR A 160 -3.31 -16.46 -12.24
C THR A 160 -4.01 -15.16 -12.64
N GLY A 161 -3.25 -14.11 -12.94
CA GLY A 161 -3.82 -12.84 -13.36
C GLY A 161 -2.90 -11.64 -13.15
N THR A 162 -3.41 -10.45 -13.48
CA THR A 162 -2.78 -9.17 -13.18
C THR A 162 -3.36 -8.63 -11.88
N TYR A 163 -2.47 -8.19 -11.01
CA TYR A 163 -2.78 -7.61 -9.72
C TYR A 163 -1.99 -6.32 -9.51
N TYR A 164 -2.44 -5.53 -8.55
CA TYR A 164 -1.77 -4.30 -8.12
C TYR A 164 -1.53 -4.36 -6.63
N ALA A 165 -0.34 -3.95 -6.18
CA ALA A 165 -0.13 -3.52 -4.81
C ALA A 165 -0.29 -2.00 -4.76
N ARG A 166 -1.13 -1.52 -3.85
CA ARG A 166 -1.34 -0.09 -3.60
C ARG A 166 -0.82 0.25 -2.22
N VAL A 167 0.07 1.23 -2.16
CA VAL A 167 0.50 1.87 -0.92
C VAL A 167 -0.19 3.22 -0.85
N SER A 168 -0.93 3.50 0.22
CA SER A 168 -1.75 4.72 0.31
C SER A 168 -1.51 5.49 1.61
N SER A 169 -1.36 6.81 1.50
CA SER A 169 -1.16 7.73 2.63
C SER A 169 -2.48 8.11 3.30
N ASP A 170 -2.43 8.49 4.58
CA ASP A 170 -3.53 9.22 5.23
C ASP A 170 -3.63 10.69 4.77
N GLY A 171 -2.67 11.15 3.95
CA GLY A 171 -2.63 12.45 3.31
C GLY A 171 -2.12 13.59 4.20
N LEU A 172 -1.67 13.32 5.42
CA LEU A 172 -1.31 14.37 6.38
C LEU A 172 0.18 14.72 6.33
N ILE A 173 1.03 13.70 6.27
CA ILE A 173 2.49 13.85 6.28
C ILE A 173 3.15 12.81 5.38
N THR A 174 4.24 13.21 4.73
CA THR A 174 5.02 12.34 3.85
C THR A 174 5.65 11.22 4.66
N THR A 175 5.43 9.98 4.22
CA THR A 175 6.12 8.78 4.70
C THR A 175 6.89 8.08 3.61
N ASN A 176 8.14 7.79 3.92
CA ASN A 176 8.94 6.87 3.12
C ASN A 176 8.52 5.44 3.45
N TYR A 177 8.69 4.53 2.51
CA TYR A 177 8.52 3.11 2.76
C TYR A 177 9.51 2.28 1.94
N THR A 178 9.62 1.02 2.36
CA THR A 178 10.26 -0.06 1.62
C THR A 178 9.24 -1.17 1.48
N LEU A 179 8.86 -1.51 0.25
CA LEU A 179 7.91 -2.57 -0.07
C LEU A 179 8.67 -3.79 -0.59
N ASN A 180 8.56 -4.91 0.11
CA ASN A 180 8.90 -6.22 -0.43
C ASN A 180 7.64 -6.92 -0.92
N LEU A 181 7.68 -7.41 -2.16
CA LEU A 181 6.58 -8.13 -2.77
C LEU A 181 7.10 -9.45 -3.33
N SER A 182 6.45 -10.58 -3.04
CA SER A 182 6.92 -11.88 -3.50
C SER A 182 5.76 -12.83 -3.79
N ALA A 183 5.99 -13.76 -4.71
CA ALA A 183 5.06 -14.83 -5.02
C ALA A 183 5.78 -16.19 -5.00
N ALA A 184 5.17 -17.16 -4.32
CA ALA A 184 5.60 -18.54 -4.31
C ALA A 184 4.50 -19.41 -4.95
N PRO A 185 4.74 -19.99 -6.15
CA PRO A 185 3.77 -20.87 -6.78
C PRO A 185 3.37 -22.03 -5.89
N ILE A 186 2.07 -22.35 -5.91
CA ILE A 186 1.51 -23.51 -5.23
C ILE A 186 1.38 -24.62 -6.29
N PRO A 187 2.17 -25.70 -6.21
CA PRO A 187 2.08 -26.78 -7.18
C PRO A 187 0.67 -27.37 -7.21
N ASP A 188 0.08 -27.46 -8.40
CA ASP A 188 -1.15 -28.23 -8.59
C ASP A 188 -0.85 -29.73 -8.42
N LEU A 189 -1.19 -30.28 -7.25
CA LEU A 189 -1.05 -31.70 -6.94
C LEU A 189 -2.16 -32.57 -7.56
N ALA A 190 -3.14 -31.97 -8.26
CA ALA A 190 -4.28 -32.70 -8.84
C ALA A 190 -4.09 -33.10 -10.32
N GLY A 191 -3.00 -32.68 -10.97
CA GLY A 191 -2.81 -32.83 -12.42
C GLY A 191 -2.18 -34.14 -12.93
N ASP A 192 -1.49 -34.94 -12.11
CA ASP A 192 -0.77 -36.14 -12.58
C ASP A 192 -1.36 -37.46 -12.07
N VAL A 193 -2.67 -37.65 -12.27
CA VAL A 193 -3.19 -39.01 -12.44
C VAL A 193 -3.90 -39.07 -13.78
N SER A 194 -3.11 -39.10 -14.85
CA SER A 194 -3.65 -39.55 -16.14
C SER A 194 -4.19 -40.97 -15.94
N VAL A 195 -5.52 -41.11 -15.97
CA VAL A 195 -6.22 -42.41 -15.88
C VAL A 195 -5.74 -43.39 -16.97
N GLN A 196 -5.08 -42.88 -18.02
CA GLN A 196 -4.42 -43.69 -19.04
C GLN A 196 -3.23 -44.52 -18.51
N GLY A 197 -2.47 -44.04 -17.52
CA GLY A 197 -1.33 -44.79 -16.97
C GLY A 197 -1.74 -46.00 -16.10
N VAL A 198 -2.90 -45.92 -15.46
CA VAL A 198 -3.43 -47.01 -14.60
C VAL A 198 -4.06 -48.12 -15.45
N LEU A 199 -4.73 -47.77 -16.56
CA LEU A 199 -5.40 -48.75 -17.43
C LEU A 199 -4.42 -49.54 -18.33
N GLU A 200 -3.29 -48.96 -18.74
CA GLU A 200 -2.25 -49.68 -19.50
C GLU A 200 -1.56 -50.78 -18.66
N ASN A 201 -1.45 -50.60 -17.35
CA ASN A 201 -0.86 -51.59 -16.45
C ASN A 201 -1.83 -52.74 -16.10
N LEU A 202 -3.15 -52.53 -16.15
CA LEU A 202 -4.12 -53.63 -16.01
C LEU A 202 -4.23 -54.51 -17.27
N ARG A 203 -3.92 -53.97 -18.46
CA ARG A 203 -3.99 -54.73 -19.73
C ARG A 203 -2.76 -55.60 -20.01
N LYS A 204 -1.68 -55.44 -19.23
CA LYS A 204 -0.43 -56.21 -19.35
C LYS A 204 -0.28 -57.34 -18.32
N MET A 205 -1.29 -57.59 -17.48
CA MET A 205 -1.30 -58.81 -16.67
C MET A 205 -1.52 -60.02 -17.60
N PRO A 206 -0.62 -61.01 -17.66
CA PRO A 206 -0.89 -62.22 -18.41
C PRO A 206 -2.01 -63.01 -17.71
N ASP A 207 -3.11 -63.21 -18.42
CA ASP A 207 -4.07 -64.26 -18.09
C ASP A 207 -3.37 -65.61 -18.15
N ALA A 208 -3.25 -66.28 -16.99
CA ALA A 208 -3.60 -67.69 -16.76
C ALA A 208 -2.67 -68.36 -15.73
N VAL A 209 -3.23 -68.70 -14.56
CA VAL A 209 -2.87 -69.93 -13.85
C VAL A 209 -3.98 -70.94 -14.14
N ARG A 210 -3.70 -71.93 -14.97
CA ARG A 210 -4.51 -73.15 -15.06
C ARG A 210 -4.07 -74.09 -13.94
N VAL A 211 -4.95 -74.34 -12.98
CA VAL A 211 -4.82 -75.44 -12.02
C VAL A 211 -5.37 -76.70 -12.70
N THR A 212 -4.54 -77.74 -12.82
CA THR A 212 -5.01 -79.11 -13.06
C THR A 212 -4.99 -79.88 -11.76
N GLY A 213 -6.01 -80.71 -11.54
CA GLY A 213 -6.22 -81.46 -10.30
C GLY A 213 -5.22 -82.58 -10.03
#